data_AF-A0A8J8EN24-F1
#
_entry.id   AF-A0A8J8EN24-F1
#
_cell.length_a   1.000
_cell.length_b   1.000
_cell.length_c   1.000
_cell.angle_alpha   90.00
_cell.angle_beta   90.00
_cell.angle_gamma   90.00
#
_symmetry.space_group_name_H-M   'P 1'
#
loop_
_entity.id
_entity.type
_entity.pdbx_description
1 polymer ?
#
loop_
_entity_poly.entity_id
_entity_poly.type
_entity_poly.pdbx_seq_one_letter_code
_entity_poly.pdbx_strand_id
1 'polypeptide(L)' 'MDVNDAINQLQSLAGSHPYIALALILFLIGALVRGKVALIFYALGGLALLKSFGLVDTFFSFLKEVPSLIESALGGV' A
#
# COMPACT_ATOMS: atom_id res chain seq x y z
N MET A 1 -17.83 19.90 -9.14
CA MET A 1 -17.21 19.75 -7.80
C MET A 1 -16.03 20.69 -7.76
N ASP A 2 -15.99 21.61 -6.79
CA ASP A 2 -14.94 22.62 -6.69
C ASP A 2 -13.61 21.95 -6.33
N VAL A 3 -12.49 22.39 -6.90
CA VAL A 3 -11.16 21.84 -6.58
C VAL A 3 -10.86 22.02 -5.09
N ASN A 4 -11.38 23.10 -4.51
CA ASN A 4 -11.27 23.37 -3.07
C ASN A 4 -12.01 22.32 -2.23
N ASP A 5 -13.17 21.81 -2.68
CA ASP A 5 -13.90 20.77 -1.96
C ASP A 5 -13.11 19.44 -1.94
N ALA A 6 -12.46 19.11 -3.06
CA ALA A 6 -11.61 17.91 -3.14
C ALA A 6 -10.39 18.02 -2.22
N ILE A 7 -9.76 19.19 -2.14
CA ILE A 7 -8.62 19.46 -1.24
C ILE A 7 -9.05 19.36 0.23
N ASN A 8 -10.18 19.97 0.59
CA ASN A 8 -10.70 19.93 1.96
C ASN A 8 -11.04 18.49 2.41
N GLN A 9 -11.59 17.68 1.50
CA GLN A 9 -11.85 16.26 1.77
C GLN A 9 -10.55 15.46 1.97
N LEU A 10 -9.53 15.69 1.14
CA LEU A 10 -8.22 15.06 1.30
C LEU A 10 -7.53 15.50 2.60
N GLN A 11 -7.68 16.76 3.01
CA GLN A 11 -7.14 17.27 4.26
C GLN A 11 -7.84 16.67 5.48
N SER A 12 -9.17 16.53 5.43
CA SER A 12 -9.94 15.83 6.47
C SER A 12 -9.57 14.34 6.57
N LEU A 13 -9.37 13.68 5.42
CA LEU A 13 -8.91 12.29 5.36
C LEU A 13 -7.49 12.14 5.91
N ALA A 14 -6.59 13.09 5.65
CA ALA A 14 -5.25 13.08 6.21
C ALA A 14 -5.23 13.25 7.74
N GLY A 15 -6.17 14.04 8.28
CA GLY A 15 -6.32 14.20 9.74
C GLY A 15 -6.88 12.97 10.44
N SER A 16 -7.77 12.23 9.79
CA SER A 16 -8.46 11.06 10.36
C SER A 16 -7.76 9.73 10.07
N HIS A 17 -7.24 9.57 8.86
CA HIS A 17 -6.61 8.36 8.35
C HIS A 17 -5.27 8.69 7.67
N PRO A 18 -4.24 9.07 8.45
CA PRO A 18 -2.97 9.57 7.91
C PRO A 18 -2.27 8.55 7.00
N TYR A 19 -2.38 7.25 7.29
CA TYR A 19 -1.77 6.20 6.47
C TYR A 19 -2.52 5.95 5.14
N ILE A 20 -3.83 6.18 5.09
CA ILE A 20 -4.60 6.11 3.83
C ILE A 20 -4.23 7.29 2.94
N ALA A 21 -4.19 8.49 3.51
CA ALA A 21 -3.76 9.68 2.77
C ALA A 21 -2.32 9.53 2.24
N LEU A 22 -1.42 8.99 3.06
CA LEU A 22 -0.05 8.67 2.63
C LEU A 22 -0.02 7.65 1.49
N ALA A 23 -0.81 6.58 1.58
CA ALA A 23 -0.88 5.57 0.52
C ALA A 23 -1.35 6.18 -0.81
N LEU A 24 -2.38 7.02 -0.78
CA LEU A 24 -2.90 7.71 -1.95
C LEU A 24 -1.84 8.60 -2.61
N ILE A 25 -1.12 9.39 -1.81
CA ILE A 25 -0.03 10.25 -2.32
C ILE A 25 1.08 9.38 -2.95
N LEU A 26 1.49 8.31 -2.28
CA LEU A 26 2.52 7.40 -2.80
C LEU A 26 2.09 6.71 -4.09
N PHE A 27 0.81 6.34 -4.23
CA PHE A 27 0.29 5.79 -5.48
C PHE A 27 0.24 6.82 -6.61
N LEU A 28 -0.13 8.07 -6.31
CA LEU A 28 -0.08 9.15 -7.30
C LEU A 28 1.36 9.42 -7.76
N ILE A 29 2.31 9.44 -6.83
CA ILE A 29 3.74 9.57 -7.17
C ILE A 29 4.21 8.36 -7.98
N GLY A 30 3.84 7.13 -7.59
CA GLY A 30 4.17 5.92 -8.32
C GLY A 30 3.59 5.89 -9.74
N ALA A 31 2.40 6.45 -9.94
CA ALA A 31 1.77 6.59 -11.25
C ALA A 31 2.46 7.63 -12.14
N LEU A 32 3.03 8.67 -11.55
CA LEU A 32 3.74 9.74 -12.26
C LEU A 32 5.20 9.37 -12.56
N VAL A 33 5.86 8.66 -11.65
CA VAL A 33 7.24 8.21 -11.79
C VAL A 33 7.29 7.03 -12.76
N ARG A 34 8.24 7.04 -13.71
CA ARG A 34 8.45 5.93 -14.65
C ARG A 34 9.55 4.99 -14.18
N GLY A 35 9.44 3.73 -14.59
CA GLY A 35 10.46 2.71 -14.38
C GLY A 35 10.41 2.04 -13.01
N LYS A 36 11.51 1.37 -12.63
CA LYS A 36 11.57 0.51 -11.44
C LYS A 36 11.34 1.26 -10.12
N VAL A 37 11.56 2.56 -10.10
CA VAL A 37 11.33 3.41 -8.92
C VAL A 37 9.84 3.51 -8.58
N ALA A 38 8.95 3.45 -9.57
CA ALA A 38 7.49 3.43 -9.36
C ALA A 38 7.05 2.27 -8.45
N LEU A 39 7.71 1.10 -8.59
CA LEU A 39 7.42 -0.08 -7.79
C LEU A 39 7.69 0.15 -6.30
N ILE A 40 8.70 0.96 -5.96
CA ILE A 40 9.00 1.30 -4.57
C ILE A 40 7.85 2.13 -3.99
N PHE A 41 7.36 3.13 -4.74
CA PHE A 41 6.24 3.95 -4.30
C PHE A 41 4.94 3.14 -4.17
N TYR A 42 4.67 2.21 -5.08
CA TYR A 42 3.54 1.29 -4.96
C TYR A 42 3.69 0.33 -3.77
N ALA A 43 4.88 -0.21 -3.53
CA ALA A 43 5.13 -1.07 -2.37
C ALA A 43 4.93 -0.30 -1.05
N LEU A 44 5.48 0.91 -0.94
CA LEU A 44 5.33 1.76 0.23
C LEU A 44 3.88 2.19 0.44
N GLY A 45 3.14 2.50 -0.64
CA GLY A 45 1.71 2.82 -0.56
C GLY A 45 0.88 1.61 -0.10
N GLY A 46 1.19 0.42 -0.60
CA GLY A 46 0.57 -0.84 -0.13
C GLY A 46 0.84 -1.10 1.35
N LEU A 47 2.09 -0.93 1.80
CA LEU A 47 2.45 -1.05 3.22
C LEU A 47 1.73 -0.02 4.09
N ALA A 48 1.54 1.20 3.60
CA ALA A 48 0.77 2.23 4.30
C ALA A 48 -0.72 1.83 4.43
N LEU A 49 -1.33 1.23 3.41
CA LEU A 49 -2.68 0.66 3.53
C LEU A 49 -2.74 -0.46 4.55
N LEU A 50 -1.80 -1.42 4.47
CA LEU A 50 -1.73 -2.52 5.45
C LEU A 50 -1.61 -1.99 6.88
N LYS A 51 -0.82 -0.93 7.09
CA LYS A 51 -0.71 -0.25 8.38
C LYS A 51 -2.01 0.42 8.81
N SER A 52 -2.72 1.05 7.89
CA SER A 52 -4.00 1.70 8.20
C SER A 52 -5.07 0.70 8.67
N PHE A 53 -5.02 -0.53 8.20
CA PHE A 53 -5.98 -1.59 8.55
C PHE A 53 -5.46 -2.53 9.65
N GLY A 54 -4.27 -2.27 10.21
CA GLY A 54 -3.67 -3.15 11.23
C GLY A 54 -3.25 -4.52 10.70
N LEU A 55 -3.14 -4.69 9.37
CA LEU A 55 -2.84 -5.94 8.68
C LEU A 55 -1.34 -6.19 8.52
N VAL A 56 -0.48 -5.36 9.10
CA VAL A 56 0.98 -5.46 8.95
C VAL A 56 1.49 -6.79 9.48
N ASP A 57 1.06 -7.17 10.68
CA ASP A 57 1.46 -8.43 11.29
C ASP A 57 0.92 -9.63 10.50
N THR A 58 -0.33 -9.57 10.06
CA THR A 58 -0.94 -10.59 9.18
C THR A 58 -0.18 -10.74 7.87
N PHE A 59 0.22 -9.63 7.25
CA PHE A 59 1.00 -9.63 6.01
C PHE A 59 2.38 -10.25 6.20
N PHE A 60 3.09 -9.90 7.28
CA PHE A 60 4.40 -10.50 7.56
C PHE A 60 4.29 -11.98 7.94
N SER A 61 3.24 -12.40 8.65
CA SER A 61 2.98 -13.82 8.90
C SER A 61 2.71 -14.57 7.61
N PHE A 62 1.88 -14.03 6.72
CA PHE A 62 1.67 -14.59 5.39
C PHE A 62 2.98 -14.71 4.60
N LEU A 63 3.82 -13.66 4.56
CA LEU A 63 5.11 -13.71 3.87
C LEU A 63 6.05 -14.78 4.42
N LYS A 64 5.96 -15.13 5.70
CA LYS A 64 6.74 -16.24 6.29
C LYS A 64 6.21 -17.61 5.86
N GLU A 65 4.92 -17.70 5.53
CA GLU A 65 4.28 -18.91 5.02
C GLU A 65 4.42 -19.06 3.50
N VAL A 66 4.68 -17.98 2.77
CA VAL A 66 4.88 -18.02 1.31
C VAL A 66 5.94 -19.05 0.87
N PRO A 67 7.13 -19.15 1.49
CA PRO A 67 8.13 -20.16 1.13
C PRO A 67 7.59 -21.59 1.24
N SER A 68 6.88 -21.93 2.33
CA SER A 68 6.34 -23.28 2.52
C SER A 68 5.16 -23.58 1.58
N LEU A 69 4.37 -22.56 1.22
CA LEU A 69 3.34 -22.68 0.17
C LEU A 69 3.96 -22.90 -1.21
N ILE A 70 5.08 -22.24 -1.51
CA ILE A 70 5.82 -22.44 -2.77
C ILE A 70 6.45 -23.82 -2.80
N GLU A 71 7.08 -24.28 -1.72
CA GLU A 71 7.61 -25.65 -1.61
C GLU A 71 6.49 -26.70 -1.75
N SER A 72 5.31 -26.46 -1.18
CA SER A 72 4.17 -27.37 -1.32
C SER A 72 3.57 -27.36 -2.73
N ALA A 73 3.59 -26.20 -3.41
CA ALA A 73 3.06 -26.06 -4.77
C ALA A 73 4.04 -26.52 -5.86
N LEU A 74 5.36 -26.42 -5.62
CA LEU A 74 6.42 -26.80 -6.57
C LEU A 74 7.05 -28.17 -6.26
N GLY A 75 6.95 -28.66 -5.02
CA GLY A 75 7.48 -29.95 -4.54
C GLY A 75 6.43 -31.07 -4.49
N GLY A 76 5.30 -30.91 -5.19
CA GLY A 76 4.31 -31.97 -5.45
C GLY A 76 4.71 -32.93 -6.58
N VAL A 77 6.01 -33.10 -6.84
CA VAL A 77 6.59 -34.14 -7.71
C VAL A 77 7.82 -34.72 -7.03
#